data_AF-A0A2V7WJ25-F1
#
_entry.id   AF-A0A2V7WJ25-F1
#
_cell.length_a   1.000
_cell.length_b   1.000
_cell.length_c   1.000
_cell.angle_alpha   90.00
_cell.angle_beta   90.00
_cell.angle_gamma   90.00
#
_symmetry.space_group_name_H-M   'P 1'
#
loop_
_entity.id
_entity.type
_entity.pdbx_description
1 polymer ?
#
loop_
_entity_poly.entity_id
_entity_poly.type
_entity_poly.pdbx_seq_one_letter_code
_entity_poly.pdbx_strand_id
1 'polypeptide(L)'
;MELVRRSKLAAGSMEFEAVYREERPRALATLIRLVGDIDLAEDSLQEAFAAALEQWPSEGVPRNPRAWLVSAARHKAIDRLRREKSFAAKRDEIAYETPSAALPSDVDEEPLSDDLMRLIFTCCHPA
;
A
#
# COMPACT_ATOMS: atom_id res chain seq x y z
N MET A 1 -25.85 11.74 28.24
CA MET A 1 -24.48 11.32 27.88
C MET A 1 -24.27 11.12 26.37
N GLU A 2 -25.26 10.69 25.58
CA GLU A 2 -25.07 10.45 24.13
C GLU A 2 -24.72 11.69 23.30
N LEU A 3 -25.30 12.87 23.60
CA LEU A 3 -25.04 14.10 22.84
C LEU A 3 -23.56 14.53 22.91
N VAL A 4 -22.93 14.41 24.08
CA VAL A 4 -21.53 14.78 24.32
C VAL A 4 -20.56 13.79 23.67
N ARG A 5 -20.95 12.51 23.58
CA ARG A 5 -20.16 11.50 22.84
C ARG A 5 -20.20 11.77 21.34
N ARG A 6 -21.38 12.08 20.78
CA ARG A 6 -21.54 12.40 19.35
C ARG A 6 -20.74 13.65 18.94
N SER A 7 -20.74 14.70 19.75
CA SER A 7 -19.96 15.91 19.46
C SER A 7 -18.45 15.66 19.48
N LYS A 8 -17.95 14.85 20.43
CA LYS A 8 -16.53 14.51 20.51
C LYS A 8 -16.06 13.66 19.32
N LEU A 9 -16.89 12.72 18.87
CA LEU A 9 -16.60 11.91 17.66
C LEU A 9 -16.54 12.77 16.40
N ALA A 10 -17.47 13.73 16.24
CA ALA A 10 -17.47 14.65 15.12
C ALA A 10 -16.25 15.60 15.11
N ALA A 11 -15.81 16.05 16.29
CA ALA A 11 -14.59 16.86 16.40
C ALA A 11 -13.34 16.08 15.98
N GLY A 12 -13.21 14.81 16.43
CA GLY A 12 -12.10 13.95 16.04
C GLY A 12 -12.07 13.63 14.54
N SER A 13 -13.24 13.42 13.92
CA SER A 13 -13.31 13.17 12.47
C SER A 13 -12.95 14.42 11.64
N MET A 14 -13.35 15.61 12.09
CA MET A 14 -12.93 16.87 11.44
C MET A 14 -11.43 17.12 11.57
N GLU A 15 -10.84 16.82 12.73
CA GLU A 15 -9.40 16.98 12.96
C GLU A 15 -8.58 16.01 12.10
N PHE A 16 -9.01 14.75 12.01
CA PHE A 16 -8.40 13.77 11.10
C PHE A 16 -8.47 14.23 9.64
N GLU A 17 -9.63 14.70 9.19
CA GLU A 17 -9.85 15.14 7.81
C GLU A 17 -8.94 16.31 7.42
N ALA A 18 -8.73 17.25 8.35
CA ALA A 18 -7.79 18.36 8.15
C ALA A 18 -6.35 17.84 7.98
N VAL A 19 -5.92 16.94 8.87
CA VAL A 19 -4.59 16.31 8.78
C VAL A 19 -4.43 15.51 7.49
N TYR A 20 -5.45 14.75 7.08
CA TYR A 20 -5.40 13.98 5.85
C TYR A 20 -5.13 14.87 4.63
N ARG A 21 -5.90 15.95 4.46
CA ARG A 21 -5.72 16.86 3.32
C ARG A 21 -4.38 17.58 3.36
N GLU A 22 -3.95 18.02 4.53
CA GLU A 22 -2.73 18.82 4.66
C GLU A 22 -1.46 17.97 4.57
N GLU A 23 -1.47 16.78 5.17
CA GLU A 23 -0.25 16.01 5.41
C GLU A 23 -0.03 14.87 4.43
N ARG A 24 -1.08 14.34 3.77
CA ARG A 24 -0.94 13.27 2.78
C ARG A 24 0.12 13.57 1.70
N PRO A 25 0.10 14.71 0.96
CA PRO A 25 1.07 14.92 -0.11
C PRO A 25 2.51 15.06 0.41
N ARG A 26 2.69 15.66 1.59
CA ARG A 26 4.02 15.89 2.20
C ARG A 26 4.60 14.59 2.77
N ALA A 27 3.77 13.77 3.42
CA ALA A 27 4.14 12.46 3.91
C ALA A 27 4.47 11.50 2.75
N LEU A 28 3.64 11.48 1.70
CA LEU A 28 3.86 10.65 0.52
C LEU A 28 5.18 10.98 -0.18
N ALA A 29 5.44 12.27 -0.45
CA ALA A 29 6.71 12.70 -1.06
C ALA A 29 7.93 12.29 -0.22
N THR A 30 7.80 12.34 1.12
CA THR A 30 8.85 11.88 2.03
C THR A 30 9.05 10.38 1.92
N LEU A 31 7.97 9.59 1.91
CA LEU A 31 8.04 8.13 1.83
C LEU A 31 8.60 7.64 0.50
N ILE A 32 8.21 8.24 -0.63
CA ILE A 32 8.78 7.92 -1.96
C ILE A 32 10.31 8.08 -1.92
N ARG A 33 10.82 9.14 -1.30
CA ARG A 33 12.28 9.38 -1.16
C ARG A 33 12.96 8.39 -0.22
N LEU A 34 12.27 7.91 0.81
CA LEU A 34 12.82 7.01 1.82
C LEU A 34 12.81 5.54 1.36
N VAL A 35 11.78 5.14 0.63
CA VAL A 35 11.53 3.75 0.23
C VAL A 35 11.97 3.48 -1.20
N GLY A 36 11.91 4.48 -2.09
CA GLY A 36 12.33 4.38 -3.48
C GLY A 36 11.31 3.73 -4.43
N ASP A 37 10.11 3.45 -3.93
CA ASP A 37 9.01 2.80 -4.66
C ASP A 37 7.71 3.57 -4.37
N ILE A 38 7.01 3.99 -5.43
CA ILE A 38 5.82 4.85 -5.33
C ILE A 38 4.62 4.04 -4.81
N ASP A 39 4.40 2.86 -5.36
CA ASP A 39 3.25 2.02 -5.01
C ASP A 39 3.38 1.56 -3.56
N LEU A 40 4.56 1.10 -3.16
CA LEU A 40 4.84 0.72 -1.78
C LEU A 40 4.68 1.91 -0.82
N ALA A 41 5.10 3.11 -1.21
CA ALA A 41 4.95 4.31 -0.40
C ALA A 41 3.47 4.71 -0.23
N GLU A 42 2.67 4.64 -1.29
CA GLU A 42 1.24 4.95 -1.25
C GLU A 42 0.48 3.94 -0.38
N ASP A 43 0.66 2.64 -0.63
CA ASP A 43 0.04 1.56 0.16
C ASP A 43 0.38 1.73 1.65
N SER A 44 1.65 1.94 1.96
CA SER A 44 2.11 2.07 3.35
C SER A 44 1.57 3.33 4.04
N LEU A 45 1.42 4.43 3.29
CA LEU A 45 0.81 5.66 3.81
C LEU A 45 -0.69 5.46 4.08
N GLN A 46 -1.39 4.74 3.21
CA GLN A 46 -2.80 4.41 3.42
C GLN A 46 -2.98 3.55 4.67
N GLU A 47 -2.13 2.54 4.89
CA GLU A 47 -2.13 1.75 6.13
C GLU A 47 -1.84 2.62 7.36
N ALA A 48 -0.95 3.61 7.27
CA ALA A 48 -0.68 4.53 8.37
C ALA A 48 -1.89 5.41 8.70
N PHE A 49 -2.63 5.89 7.69
CA PHE A 49 -3.87 6.61 7.92
C PHE A 49 -4.98 5.72 8.50
N ALA A 50 -5.06 4.45 8.09
CA ALA A 50 -5.96 3.49 8.72
C ALA A 50 -5.65 3.30 10.21
N ALA A 51 -4.37 3.12 10.55
CA ALA A 51 -3.94 3.04 11.95
C ALA A 51 -4.25 4.33 12.73
N ALA A 52 -4.12 5.50 12.11
CA ALA A 52 -4.51 6.78 12.71
C ALA A 52 -6.02 6.85 13.01
N LEU A 53 -6.87 6.38 12.09
CA LEU A 53 -8.33 6.31 12.30
C LEU A 53 -8.72 5.39 13.47
N GLU A 54 -7.94 4.34 13.71
CA GLU A 54 -8.14 3.43 14.83
C GLU A 54 -7.63 4.02 16.16
N GLN A 55 -6.46 4.66 16.15
CA GLN A 55 -5.75 5.05 17.37
C GLN A 55 -6.07 6.47 17.87
N TRP A 56 -6.24 7.45 16.97
CA TRP A 56 -6.43 8.85 17.38
C TRP A 56 -7.76 9.14 18.09
N PRO A 57 -8.89 8.45 17.85
CA PRO A 57 -10.11 8.70 18.60
C PRO A 57 -9.98 8.45 20.11
N SER A 58 -9.12 7.51 20.52
CA SER A 58 -8.86 7.18 21.93
C SER A 58 -7.66 7.93 22.50
N GLU A 59 -6.57 8.04 21.74
CA GLU A 59 -5.28 8.58 22.21
C GLU A 59 -5.09 10.07 21.91
N GLY A 60 -5.91 10.62 21.03
CA GLY A 60 -5.77 11.97 20.50
C GLY A 60 -4.81 12.05 19.32
N VAL A 61 -4.87 13.17 18.59
CA VAL A 61 -3.97 13.44 17.48
C VAL A 61 -2.57 13.77 18.02
N PRO A 62 -1.50 13.12 17.52
CA PRO A 62 -0.13 13.41 17.92
C PRO A 62 0.24 14.88 17.67
N ARG A 63 1.12 15.44 18.50
CA ARG A 63 1.61 16.83 18.34
C ARG A 63 2.21 17.10 16.94
N ASN A 64 2.83 16.09 16.32
CA ASN A 64 3.33 16.15 14.95
C ASN A 64 2.76 14.97 14.15
N PRO A 65 1.58 15.14 13.52
CA PRO A 65 0.92 14.06 12.79
C PRO A 65 1.75 13.57 11.60
N ARG A 66 2.43 14.47 10.87
CA ARG A 66 3.29 14.10 9.74
C ARG A 66 4.41 13.14 10.15
N ALA A 67 5.14 13.47 11.21
CA ALA A 67 6.24 12.64 11.68
C ALA A 67 5.74 11.25 12.14
N TRP A 68 4.59 11.22 12.78
CA TRP A 68 3.93 9.98 13.18
C TRP A 68 3.55 9.14 11.95
N LEU A 69 2.87 9.74 10.95
CA LEU A 69 2.45 9.08 9.71
C LEU A 69 3.64 8.51 8.93
N VAL A 70 4.70 9.30 8.74
CA VAL A 70 5.92 8.85 8.04
C VAL A 70 6.57 7.68 8.78
N SER A 71 6.61 7.72 10.12
CA SER A 71 7.21 6.64 10.92
C SER A 71 6.37 5.36 10.85
N ALA A 72 5.06 5.47 11.00
CA ALA A 72 4.13 4.34 10.90
C ALA A 72 4.20 3.71 9.50
N ALA A 73 4.08 4.51 8.44
CA ALA A 73 4.16 4.04 7.06
C ALA A 73 5.51 3.39 6.74
N ARG A 74 6.62 3.97 7.22
CA ARG A 74 7.95 3.37 7.03
C ARG A 74 8.06 1.99 7.66
N HIS A 75 7.50 1.78 8.85
CA HIS A 75 7.47 0.44 9.46
C HIS A 75 6.65 -0.54 8.62
N LYS A 76 5.47 -0.12 8.14
CA LYS A 76 4.64 -0.94 7.24
C LYS A 76 5.37 -1.34 5.95
N ALA A 77 6.05 -0.39 5.31
CA ALA A 77 6.85 -0.64 4.12
C ALA A 77 7.96 -1.68 4.39
N ILE A 78 8.70 -1.51 5.49
CA ILE A 78 9.76 -2.45 5.89
C ILE A 78 9.20 -3.85 6.14
N ASP A 79 8.05 -3.95 6.82
CA ASP A 79 7.44 -5.23 7.12
C ASP A 79 6.91 -5.93 5.87
N ARG A 80 6.45 -5.18 4.87
CA ARG A 80 6.08 -5.72 3.56
C ARG A 80 7.30 -6.24 2.79
N LEU A 81 8.38 -5.46 2.71
CA LEU A 81 9.63 -5.88 2.07
C LEU A 81 10.25 -7.11 2.74
N ARG A 82 10.15 -7.22 4.07
CA ARG A 82 10.60 -8.40 4.81
C ARG A 82 9.77 -9.64 4.47
N ARG A 83 8.45 -9.50 4.39
CA ARG A 83 7.54 -10.59 3.99
C ARG A 83 7.83 -11.06 2.57
N GLU A 84 7.96 -10.15 1.61
CA GLU A 84 8.29 -10.46 0.21
C GLU A 84 9.61 -11.22 0.08
N LYS A 85 10.67 -10.77 0.77
CA LYS A 85 11.94 -11.50 0.82
C LYS A 85 11.82 -12.90 1.41
N SER A 86 11.02 -13.04 2.47
CA SER A 86 10.80 -14.34 3.13
C SER A 86 10.00 -15.29 2.24
N PHE A 87 9.03 -14.77 1.48
CA PHE A 87 8.29 -15.55 0.49
C PHE A 87 9.16 -15.97 -0.69
N ALA A 88 10.01 -15.08 -1.22
CA ALA A 88 10.96 -15.41 -2.28
C ALA A 88 11.90 -16.55 -1.85
N ALA A 89 12.52 -16.42 -0.66
CA ALA A 89 13.42 -17.44 -0.13
C ALA A 89 12.76 -18.82 0.00
N LYS A 90 11.50 -18.89 0.48
CA LYS A 90 10.75 -20.15 0.58
C LYS A 90 10.38 -20.73 -0.78
N ARG A 91 10.10 -19.89 -1.78
CA ARG A 91 9.82 -20.37 -3.15
C ARG A 91 11.06 -21.01 -3.76
N ASP A 92 12.23 -20.42 -3.54
CA ASP A 92 13.50 -20.97 -3.99
C ASP A 92 13.82 -22.30 -3.31
N GLU A 93 13.54 -22.43 -2.00
CA GLU A 93 13.69 -23.69 -1.24
C GLU A 93 12.77 -24.79 -1.80
N ILE A 94 11.48 -24.51 -2.01
CA ILE A 94 10.53 -25.46 -2.60
C ILE A 94 10.93 -25.86 -4.03
N ALA A 95 11.40 -24.90 -4.83
CA ALA A 95 11.87 -25.15 -6.19
C ALA A 95 13.14 -26.01 -6.22
N TYR A 96 14.00 -25.90 -5.19
CA TYR A 96 15.18 -26.75 -5.04
C TYR A 96 14.83 -28.16 -4.54
N GLU A 97 13.89 -28.28 -3.59
CA GLU A 97 13.44 -29.57 -3.05
C GLU A 97 12.55 -30.36 -4.01
N THR A 98 11.95 -29.70 -5.00
CA THR A 98 11.22 -30.33 -6.09
C THR A 98 12.08 -30.34 -7.36
N PRO A 99 13.00 -31.32 -7.55
CA PRO A 99 13.63 -31.48 -8.86
C PRO A 99 12.51 -31.69 -9.86
N SER A 100 12.43 -30.77 -10.84
CA SER A 100 11.46 -30.83 -11.93
C SER A 100 11.41 -32.26 -12.46
N ALA A 101 10.31 -32.96 -12.15
CA ALA A 101 9.94 -34.13 -12.92
C ALA A 101 9.59 -33.59 -14.30
N ALA A 102 10.59 -33.57 -15.18
CA ALA A 102 10.45 -33.18 -16.56
C ALA A 102 9.33 -34.03 -17.17
N LEU A 103 8.13 -33.45 -17.27
CA LEU A 103 7.12 -33.94 -18.18
C LEU A 103 7.57 -33.49 -19.57
N PRO A 104 7.78 -34.39 -20.54
CA PRO A 104 7.97 -33.97 -21.91
C PRO A 104 6.64 -33.40 -22.38
N SER A 105 6.56 -32.07 -22.52
CA SER A 105 5.39 -31.43 -23.11
C SER A 105 5.69 -31.16 -24.58
N ASP A 106 5.34 -32.12 -25.42
CA ASP A 106 4.99 -31.82 -26.81
C ASP A 106 3.70 -30.99 -26.75
N VAL A 107 3.84 -29.66 -26.78
CA VAL A 107 2.74 -28.74 -26.99
C VAL A 107 3.23 -27.69 -27.96
N ASP A 108 2.67 -27.74 -29.16
CA ASP A 108 2.76 -26.69 -30.17
C ASP A 108 2.42 -25.34 -29.51
N GLU A 109 3.41 -24.44 -29.47
CA GLU A 109 3.23 -23.06 -29.06
C GLU A 109 2.45 -22.31 -30.16
N GLU A 110 1.14 -22.18 -30.01
CA GLU A 110 0.42 -21.08 -30.66
C GLU A 110 0.69 -19.78 -29.88
N PRO A 111 1.27 -18.74 -30.50
CA PRO A 111 1.54 -17.48 -29.82
C PRO A 111 0.23 -16.73 -29.57
N LEU A 112 -0.26 -16.79 -28.33
CA LEU A 112 -1.30 -15.89 -27.82
C LEU A 112 -0.70 -14.48 -27.64
N SER A 113 -0.64 -13.68 -28.70
CA SER A 113 -0.30 -12.26 -28.59
C SER A 113 -0.72 -11.46 -29.82
N ASP A 114 -1.84 -10.73 -29.73
CA ASP A 114 -1.92 -9.33 -30.22
C ASP A 114 -3.25 -8.61 -29.87
N ASP A 115 -4.34 -9.33 -29.62
CA ASP A 115 -5.68 -8.69 -29.62
C ASP A 115 -6.05 -7.95 -28.32
N LEU A 116 -5.45 -8.28 -27.18
CA LEU A 116 -5.70 -7.54 -25.92
C LEU A 116 -4.97 -6.20 -25.87
N MET A 117 -3.81 -6.05 -26.53
CA MET A 117 -3.09 -4.77 -26.57
C MET A 117 -3.78 -3.74 -27.49
N ARG A 118 -4.48 -4.18 -28.54
CA ARG A 118 -5.26 -3.26 -29.39
C ARG A 118 -6.51 -2.71 -28.70
N LEU A 119 -7.12 -3.43 -27.77
CA LEU A 119 -8.36 -3.03 -27.11
C LEU A 119 -8.18 -1.88 -26.10
N ILE A 120 -6.99 -1.74 -25.50
CA ILE A 120 -6.68 -0.65 -24.55
C ILE A 120 -6.45 0.69 -25.27
N PHE A 121 -5.91 0.68 -26.49
CA PHE A 121 -5.62 1.92 -27.25
C PHE A 121 -6.86 2.60 -27.85
N THR A 122 -7.98 1.90 -27.99
CA THR A 122 -9.21 2.48 -28.58
C THR A 122 -9.95 3.43 -27.63
N CYS A 123 -9.69 3.38 -26.32
CA CYS A 123 -10.42 4.17 -25.32
C CYS A 123 -9.75 5.51 -24.95
N CYS A 124 -8.59 5.84 -25.53
CA CYS A 124 -7.84 7.06 -25.21
C CYS A 124 -7.52 7.92 -26.43
N HIS A 125 -8.48 8.12 -27.35
CA HIS A 125 -8.37 9.22 -28.31
C HIS A 125 -9.20 10.43 -27.85
N PRO A 126 -8.55 11.52 -27.38
CA PRO A 126 -9.22 12.80 -27.24
C PRO A 126 -9.36 13.44 -28.64
N ALA A 127 -10.60 13.61 -29.09
CA ALA A 127 -10.96 14.64 -30.05
C ALA A 127 -11.51 15.85 -29.27
#